data_AF-A0A3M1XT46-F1
#
_entry.id   AF-A0A3M1XT46-F1
#
_cell.length_a   1.000
_cell.length_b   1.000
_cell.length_c   1.000
_cell.angle_alpha   90.00
_cell.angle_beta   90.00
_cell.angle_gamma   90.00
#
_symmetry.space_group_name_H-M   'P 1'
#
loop_
_entity.id
_entity.type
_entity.pdbx_description
1 polymer ?
#
loop_
_entity_poly.entity_id
_entity_poly.type
_entity_poly.pdbx_seq_one_letter_code
_entity_poly.pdbx_strand_id
1 'polypeptide(L)'
;MKVELAKRVKTLPPYLFARIDRMKEEAVKKGVDVIDISIGDPDMPTPGHIIEAMKRAVEKPENHRYPSYVGMLSYREAVSNWYKRLYNVELDPATEVLSLIGSKEGIAHIPLAFVDSGDVVLCPTPAYPVYSIGTIFAGGTPYFMPLKEEN
;
A
#
# COMPACT_ATOMS: atom_id res chain seq x y z
N MET A 1 -22.58 20.10 -18.78
CA MET A 1 -22.86 19.49 -17.47
C MET A 1 -21.57 19.48 -16.67
N LYS A 2 -21.52 20.07 -15.47
CA LYS A 2 -20.33 20.08 -14.62
C LYS A 2 -20.43 18.90 -13.65
N VAL A 3 -19.49 17.96 -13.72
CA VAL A 3 -19.46 16.81 -12.80
C VAL A 3 -18.91 17.28 -11.46
N GLU A 4 -19.71 17.11 -10.40
CA GLU A 4 -19.33 17.41 -9.02
C GLU A 4 -18.63 16.20 -8.40
N LEU A 5 -17.41 16.38 -7.91
CA LEU A 5 -16.69 15.32 -7.19
C LEU A 5 -17.31 15.07 -5.81
N ALA A 6 -17.21 13.82 -5.34
CA ALA A 6 -17.63 13.45 -3.99
C ALA A 6 -16.87 14.25 -2.91
N LYS A 7 -17.54 14.56 -1.79
CA LYS A 7 -16.97 15.33 -0.68
C LYS A 7 -15.64 14.74 -0.18
N ARG A 8 -15.58 13.42 0.01
CA ARG A 8 -14.37 12.71 0.47
C ARG A 8 -13.15 12.89 -0.45
N VAL A 9 -13.37 13.13 -1.76
CA VAL A 9 -12.28 13.40 -2.71
C VAL A 9 -11.82 14.84 -2.58
N LYS A 10 -12.75 15.78 -2.36
CA LYS A 10 -12.46 17.21 -2.18
C LYS A 10 -11.68 17.50 -0.89
N THR A 11 -11.77 16.63 0.12
CA THR A 11 -11.08 16.77 1.41
C THR A 11 -9.68 16.18 1.43
N LEU A 12 -9.25 15.46 0.38
CA LEU A 12 -7.92 14.85 0.36
C LEU A 12 -6.83 15.93 0.19
N PRO A 13 -5.73 15.84 0.94
CA PRO A 13 -4.60 16.74 0.74
C PRO A 13 -3.91 16.48 -0.61
N PRO A 14 -3.16 17.45 -1.14
CA PRO A 14 -2.33 17.24 -2.32
C PRO A 14 -1.37 16.06 -2.14
N TYR A 15 -1.22 15.25 -3.18
CA TYR A 15 -0.34 14.09 -3.14
C TYR A 15 1.13 14.53 -3.30
N LEU A 16 1.93 14.31 -2.24
CA LEU A 16 3.33 14.74 -2.16
C LEU A 16 4.17 14.24 -3.35
N PHE A 17 4.07 12.94 -3.68
CA PHE A 17 4.89 12.34 -4.73
C PHE A 17 4.56 12.91 -6.12
N ALA A 18 3.30 13.21 -6.42
CA ALA A 18 2.95 13.87 -7.68
C ALA A 18 3.56 15.28 -7.81
N ARG A 19 3.78 15.98 -6.68
CA ARG A 19 4.48 17.27 -6.69
C ARG A 19 5.98 17.07 -6.96
N ILE A 20 6.59 16.06 -6.33
CA ILE A 20 8.00 15.72 -6.53
C ILE A 20 8.25 15.33 -7.99
N ASP A 21 7.38 14.50 -8.58
CA ASP A 21 7.49 14.10 -9.99
C ASP A 21 7.45 15.31 -10.93
N ARG A 22 6.53 16.26 -10.71
CA ARG A 22 6.49 17.51 -11.50
C ARG A 22 7.79 18.31 -11.37
N MET A 23 8.31 18.45 -10.16
CA MET A 23 9.57 19.18 -9.93
C MET A 23 10.75 18.51 -10.62
N LYS A 24 10.81 17.17 -10.61
CA LYS A 24 11.81 16.38 -11.34
C LYS A 24 11.69 16.61 -12.85
N GLU A 25 10.49 16.48 -13.41
CA GLU A 25 10.24 16.69 -14.84
C GLU A 25 10.66 18.09 -15.30
N GLU A 26 10.36 19.13 -14.50
CA GLU A 26 10.77 20.50 -14.79
C GLU A 26 12.28 20.70 -14.76
N ALA A 27 12.99 20.06 -13.82
CA ALA A 27 14.45 20.10 -13.74
C ALA A 27 15.10 19.40 -14.94
N VAL A 28 14.62 18.21 -15.29
CA VAL A 28 15.09 17.46 -16.48
C VAL A 28 14.87 18.28 -17.76
N LYS A 29 13.72 18.93 -17.92
CA LYS A 29 13.43 19.82 -19.07
C LYS A 29 14.39 21.01 -19.18
N LYS A 30 15.00 21.43 -18.07
CA LYS A 30 16.03 22.49 -18.04
C LYS A 30 17.45 21.95 -18.28
N GLY A 31 17.61 20.66 -18.57
CA GLY A 31 18.90 20.02 -18.78
C GLY A 31 19.67 19.73 -17.50
N VAL A 32 18.99 19.71 -16.34
CA VAL A 32 19.61 19.34 -15.06
C VAL A 32 19.75 17.82 -14.99
N ASP A 33 20.94 17.35 -14.60
CA ASP A 33 21.18 15.95 -14.24
C ASP A 33 20.62 15.69 -12.83
N VAL A 34 19.54 14.91 -12.75
CA VAL A 34 18.76 14.71 -11.52
C VAL A 34 19.12 13.36 -10.91
N ILE A 35 19.65 13.40 -9.68
CA ILE A 35 19.80 12.21 -8.83
C ILE A 35 18.51 12.05 -8.02
N ASP A 36 17.75 11.00 -8.30
CA ASP A 36 16.47 10.75 -7.64
C ASP A 36 16.61 9.87 -6.40
N ILE A 37 16.35 10.45 -5.23
CA ILE A 37 16.31 9.77 -3.93
C ILE A 37 14.93 9.94 -3.27
N SER A 38 13.90 10.21 -4.05
CA SER A 38 12.58 10.61 -3.54
C SER A 38 11.62 9.45 -3.25
N ILE A 39 11.81 8.31 -3.91
CA ILE A 39 10.94 7.14 -3.82
C ILE A 39 11.79 5.92 -3.49
N GLY A 40 11.35 5.10 -2.54
CA GLY A 40 11.98 3.83 -2.17
C GLY A 40 11.65 2.71 -3.15
N ASP A 41 11.86 2.94 -4.44
CA ASP A 41 11.71 1.90 -5.47
C ASP A 41 13.06 1.18 -5.64
N PRO A 42 13.13 -0.15 -5.47
CA PRO A 42 14.38 -0.89 -5.66
C PRO A 42 14.91 -0.76 -7.09
N ASP A 43 16.23 -0.54 -7.21
CA ASP A 43 16.96 -0.50 -8.48
C ASP A 43 17.37 -1.89 -8.99
N MET A 44 17.33 -2.90 -8.11
CA MET A 44 17.69 -4.27 -8.42
C MET A 44 16.51 -5.06 -9.01
N PRO A 45 16.76 -5.96 -9.99
CA PRO A 45 15.71 -6.77 -10.59
C PRO A 45 15.13 -7.78 -9.60
N THR A 46 13.89 -8.18 -9.84
CA THR A 46 13.27 -9.30 -9.12
C THR A 46 14.14 -10.57 -9.27
N PRO A 47 14.40 -11.32 -8.18
CA PRO A 47 15.20 -12.56 -8.24
C PRO A 47 14.69 -13.57 -9.28
N GLY A 48 15.60 -14.16 -10.06
CA GLY A 48 15.26 -15.00 -11.21
C GLY A 48 14.36 -16.19 -10.90
N HIS A 49 14.51 -16.83 -9.74
CA HIS A 49 13.66 -17.95 -9.34
C HIS A 49 12.18 -17.57 -9.16
N ILE A 50 11.90 -16.32 -8.79
CA ILE A 50 10.52 -15.78 -8.67
C ILE A 50 9.95 -15.56 -10.07
N ILE A 51 10.74 -14.97 -10.98
CA ILE A 51 10.36 -14.78 -12.38
C ILE A 51 10.03 -16.12 -13.03
N GLU A 52 10.87 -17.14 -12.84
CA GLU A 52 10.64 -18.48 -13.37
C GLU A 52 9.41 -19.18 -12.75
N ALA A 53 9.15 -18.97 -11.46
CA ALA A 53 7.93 -19.46 -10.83
C ALA A 53 6.68 -18.81 -11.42
N MET A 54 6.72 -17.50 -11.67
CA MET A 54 5.63 -16.77 -12.31
C MET A 54 5.37 -17.29 -13.73
N LYS A 55 6.41 -17.47 -14.56
CA LYS A 55 6.30 -18.03 -15.92
C LYS A 55 5.58 -19.37 -15.93
N ARG A 56 6.03 -20.31 -15.09
CA ARG A 56 5.38 -21.63 -14.95
C ARG A 56 3.94 -21.53 -14.43
N ALA A 57 3.63 -20.53 -13.61
CA ALA A 57 2.28 -20.34 -13.09
C ALA A 57 1.33 -19.77 -14.16
N VAL A 58 1.78 -18.83 -14.99
CA VAL A 58 0.93 -18.23 -16.04
C VAL A 58 0.65 -19.17 -17.21
N GLU A 59 1.49 -20.17 -17.46
CA GLU A 59 1.25 -21.20 -18.49
C GLU A 59 0.08 -22.14 -18.16
N LYS A 60 -0.39 -22.15 -16.90
CA LYS A 60 -1.45 -23.04 -16.41
C LYS A 60 -2.84 -22.40 -16.60
N PRO A 61 -3.71 -22.92 -17.49
CA PRO A 61 -5.03 -22.32 -17.76
C PRO A 61 -5.94 -22.22 -16.53
N GLU A 62 -5.78 -23.10 -15.54
CA GLU A 62 -6.52 -23.05 -14.28
C GLU A 62 -6.26 -21.76 -13.48
N ASN A 63 -5.09 -21.14 -13.62
CA ASN A 63 -4.72 -19.90 -12.94
C ASN A 63 -5.30 -18.65 -13.62
N HIS A 64 -5.96 -18.77 -14.76
CA HIS A 64 -6.55 -17.62 -15.49
C HIS A 64 -7.95 -17.28 -14.99
N ARG A 65 -8.52 -18.12 -14.13
CA ARG A 65 -9.86 -17.94 -13.54
C ARG A 65 -9.78 -17.00 -12.34
N TYR A 66 -10.94 -16.50 -11.92
CA TYR A 66 -11.04 -15.75 -10.68
C TYR A 66 -10.50 -16.58 -9.50
N PRO A 67 -9.59 -16.02 -8.68
CA PRO A 67 -9.15 -16.69 -7.47
C PRO A 67 -10.26 -16.68 -6.41
N SER A 68 -10.02 -17.36 -5.29
CA SER A 68 -10.85 -17.14 -4.10
C SER A 68 -10.77 -15.68 -3.65
N TYR A 69 -11.84 -15.14 -3.04
CA TYR A 69 -11.87 -13.75 -2.56
C TYR A 69 -10.73 -13.40 -1.61
N VAL A 70 -10.24 -14.38 -0.85
CA VAL A 70 -9.17 -14.17 0.14
C VAL A 70 -7.77 -14.54 -0.39
N GLY A 71 -7.69 -14.97 -1.66
CA GLY A 71 -6.47 -15.46 -2.30
C GLY A 71 -6.29 -16.99 -2.22
N MET A 72 -5.27 -17.50 -2.91
CA MET A 72 -4.97 -18.94 -2.94
C MET A 72 -4.57 -19.44 -1.56
N LEU A 73 -5.11 -20.59 -1.12
CA LEU A 73 -4.75 -21.17 0.19
C LEU A 73 -3.24 -21.43 0.31
N SER A 74 -2.62 -21.99 -0.74
CA SER A 74 -1.18 -22.26 -0.78
C SER A 74 -0.32 -21.00 -0.56
N TYR A 75 -0.77 -19.85 -1.05
CA TYR A 75 -0.10 -18.57 -0.77
C TYR A 75 -0.24 -18.19 0.71
N ARG A 76 -1.46 -18.29 1.26
CA ARG A 76 -1.73 -17.95 2.67
C ARG A 76 -0.99 -18.87 3.65
N GLU A 77 -0.87 -20.16 3.34
CA GLU A 77 -0.02 -21.10 4.07
C GLU A 77 1.46 -20.71 4.00
N ALA A 78 1.95 -20.32 2.82
CA ALA A 78 3.33 -19.85 2.67
C ALA A 78 3.61 -18.58 3.51
N VAL A 79 2.67 -17.64 3.55
CA VAL A 79 2.73 -16.44 4.40
C VAL A 79 2.75 -16.81 5.88
N SER A 80 1.83 -17.68 6.33
CA SER A 80 1.74 -18.11 7.73
C SER A 80 3.03 -18.80 8.19
N ASN A 81 3.56 -19.70 7.36
CA ASN A 81 4.83 -20.37 7.61
C ASN A 81 6.01 -19.39 7.62
N TRP A 82 6.01 -18.38 6.74
CA TRP A 82 7.04 -17.34 6.75
C TRP A 82 6.98 -16.49 8.03
N TYR A 83 5.79 -16.10 8.46
CA TYR A 83 5.56 -15.36 9.70
C TYR A 83 6.03 -16.15 10.93
N LYS A 84 5.73 -17.45 11.00
CA LYS A 84 6.22 -18.31 12.08
C LYS A 84 7.74 -18.41 12.09
N ARG A 85 8.38 -18.61 10.93
CA ARG A 85 9.84 -18.71 10.86
C ARG A 85 10.56 -17.42 11.23
N LEU A 86 10.06 -16.28 10.77
CA LEU A 86 10.76 -15.00 10.90
C LEU A 86 10.44 -14.31 12.23
N TYR A 87 9.21 -14.43 12.72
CA TYR A 87 8.72 -13.67 13.88
C TYR A 87 8.22 -14.56 15.02
N ASN A 88 8.22 -15.89 14.86
CA ASN A 88 7.67 -16.86 15.81
C ASN A 88 6.16 -16.68 16.09
N VAL A 89 5.42 -16.04 15.18
CA VAL A 89 3.97 -15.84 15.28
C VAL A 89 3.24 -16.94 14.50
N GLU A 90 2.29 -17.59 15.14
CA GLU A 90 1.38 -18.56 14.49
C GLU A 90 0.16 -17.82 13.95
N LEU A 91 -0.19 -18.11 12.70
CA LEU A 91 -1.36 -17.57 12.02
C LEU A 91 -2.14 -18.73 11.40
N ASP A 92 -3.46 -18.72 11.56
CA ASP A 92 -4.34 -19.60 10.81
C ASP A 92 -4.47 -19.07 9.37
N PRO A 93 -3.95 -19.79 8.36
CA PRO A 93 -4.02 -19.34 6.98
C PRO A 93 -5.47 -19.17 6.50
N ALA A 94 -6.45 -19.88 7.08
CA ALA A 94 -7.85 -19.83 6.71
C ALA A 94 -8.54 -18.54 7.14
N THR A 95 -8.17 -17.96 8.28
CA THR A 95 -8.91 -16.86 8.92
C THR A 95 -8.08 -15.60 9.19
N GLU A 96 -6.75 -15.70 9.24
CA GLU A 96 -5.87 -14.61 9.69
C GLU A 96 -4.94 -14.08 8.59
N VAL A 97 -5.08 -14.58 7.34
CA VAL A 97 -4.27 -14.12 6.20
C VAL A 97 -5.16 -13.77 5.01
N LEU A 98 -4.96 -12.58 4.47
CA LEU A 98 -5.65 -12.07 3.28
C LEU A 98 -4.63 -11.61 2.22
N SER A 99 -4.77 -12.09 0.99
CA SER A 99 -3.99 -11.60 -0.14
C SER A 99 -4.46 -10.21 -0.57
N LEU A 100 -3.50 -9.31 -0.84
CA LEU A 100 -3.74 -7.93 -1.27
C LEU A 100 -3.04 -7.66 -2.60
N ILE A 101 -3.50 -6.66 -3.34
CA ILE A 101 -2.80 -6.16 -4.54
C ILE A 101 -1.72 -5.13 -4.18
N GLY A 102 -0.92 -5.49 -3.17
CA GLY A 102 0.10 -4.64 -2.56
C GLY A 102 -0.32 -4.01 -1.24
N SER A 103 0.66 -3.72 -0.38
CA SER A 103 0.42 -3.22 0.99
C SER A 103 -0.32 -1.88 1.02
N LYS A 104 -0.02 -0.98 0.07
CA LYS A 104 -0.68 0.33 -0.04
C LYS A 104 -2.19 0.20 -0.17
N GLU A 105 -2.66 -0.79 -0.92
CA GLU A 105 -4.09 -1.03 -1.12
C GLU A 105 -4.75 -1.48 0.19
N GLY A 106 -4.23 -2.51 0.86
CA GLY A 106 -4.79 -2.93 2.15
C GLY A 106 -4.76 -1.83 3.21
N ILE A 107 -3.65 -1.10 3.33
CA ILE A 107 -3.53 0.02 4.28
C ILE A 107 -4.57 1.11 3.98
N ALA A 108 -4.82 1.43 2.70
CA ALA A 108 -5.81 2.43 2.32
C ALA A 108 -7.26 1.95 2.57
N HIS A 109 -7.52 0.64 2.49
CA HIS A 109 -8.87 0.06 2.66
C HIS A 109 -9.20 -0.30 4.10
N ILE A 110 -8.22 -0.56 4.98
CA ILE A 110 -8.46 -0.86 6.40
C ILE A 110 -9.41 0.16 7.04
N PRO A 111 -9.23 1.48 6.89
CA PRO A 111 -10.17 2.45 7.44
C PRO A 111 -11.61 2.28 6.94
N LEU A 112 -11.82 1.86 5.69
CA LEU A 112 -13.16 1.65 5.15
C LEU A 112 -13.90 0.48 5.81
N ALA A 113 -13.17 -0.44 6.44
CA ALA A 113 -13.75 -1.58 7.16
C ALA A 113 -14.04 -1.27 8.64
N PHE A 114 -13.36 -0.29 9.23
CA PHE A 114 -13.34 -0.10 10.70
C PHE A 114 -13.60 1.33 11.19
N VAL A 115 -13.72 2.31 10.30
CA VAL A 115 -13.83 3.73 10.66
C VAL A 115 -15.12 4.30 10.12
N ASP A 116 -15.99 4.76 11.03
CA ASP A 116 -17.18 5.52 10.70
C ASP A 116 -16.89 7.03 10.70
N SER A 117 -17.85 7.81 10.17
CA SER A 117 -17.72 9.27 10.16
C SER A 117 -17.75 9.83 11.58
N GLY A 118 -16.72 10.61 11.93
CA GLY A 118 -16.55 11.17 13.27
C GLY A 118 -15.58 10.40 14.16
N ASP A 119 -15.19 9.18 13.76
CA ASP A 119 -14.16 8.41 14.48
C ASP A 119 -12.78 9.05 14.35
N VAL A 120 -11.93 8.76 15.32
CA VAL A 120 -10.55 9.26 15.39
C VAL A 120 -9.56 8.12 15.16
N VAL A 121 -8.61 8.31 14.26
CA VAL A 121 -7.53 7.34 14.00
C VAL A 121 -6.18 7.92 14.40
N LEU A 122 -5.49 7.25 15.31
CA LEU A 122 -4.15 7.65 15.76
C LEU A 122 -3.13 7.42 14.64
N CYS A 123 -2.48 8.50 14.19
CA CYS A 123 -1.51 8.46 13.10
C CYS A 123 -0.15 8.98 13.59
N PRO A 124 0.95 8.22 13.55
CA PRO A 124 2.27 8.76 13.87
C PRO A 124 2.67 9.88 12.89
N THR A 125 3.57 10.77 13.30
CA THR A 125 4.16 11.78 12.43
C THR A 125 5.63 12.05 12.80
N PRO A 126 6.61 11.92 11.87
CA PRO A 126 6.45 11.55 10.46
C PRO A 126 6.02 10.09 10.27
N ALA A 127 5.26 9.82 9.20
CA ALA A 127 4.81 8.48 8.86
C ALA A 127 4.43 8.36 7.37
N TYR A 128 4.10 7.14 6.95
CA TYR A 128 3.60 6.87 5.61
C TYR A 128 2.27 7.61 5.37
N PRO A 129 2.14 8.47 4.33
CA PRO A 129 0.97 9.36 4.17
C PRO A 129 -0.37 8.64 4.01
N VAL A 130 -0.35 7.37 3.59
CA VAL A 130 -1.59 6.61 3.32
C VAL A 130 -2.39 6.35 4.59
N TYR A 131 -1.75 6.33 5.77
CA TYR A 131 -2.44 6.17 7.06
C TYR A 131 -3.48 7.28 7.31
N SER A 132 -3.05 8.55 7.19
CA SER A 132 -3.95 9.69 7.40
C SER A 132 -4.89 9.92 6.21
N ILE A 133 -4.42 9.69 4.98
CA ILE A 133 -5.24 9.82 3.76
C ILE A 133 -6.39 8.80 3.76
N GLY A 134 -6.12 7.54 4.08
CA GLY A 134 -7.15 6.50 4.17
C GLY A 134 -8.20 6.82 5.23
N THR A 135 -7.76 7.34 6.38
CA THR A 135 -8.66 7.83 7.45
C THR A 135 -9.61 8.92 6.96
N ILE A 136 -9.07 9.98 6.33
CA ILE A 136 -9.86 11.09 5.80
C ILE A 136 -10.83 10.59 4.72
N PHE A 137 -10.38 9.66 3.87
CA PHE A 137 -11.19 9.10 2.80
C PHE A 137 -12.39 8.30 3.32
N ALA A 138 -12.22 7.59 4.44
CA ALA A 138 -13.29 6.89 5.16
C ALA A 138 -14.25 7.84 5.91
N GLY A 139 -13.88 9.11 6.10
CA GLY A 139 -14.68 10.10 6.82
C GLY A 139 -14.31 10.24 8.31
N GLY A 140 -13.25 9.56 8.75
CA GLY A 140 -12.66 9.73 10.06
C GLY A 140 -11.71 10.93 10.13
N THR A 141 -11.24 11.22 11.34
CA THR A 141 -10.32 12.30 11.65
C THR A 141 -8.97 11.74 12.12
N PRO A 142 -7.85 12.00 11.42
CA PRO A 142 -6.55 11.58 11.90
C PRO A 142 -6.13 12.43 13.11
N TYR A 143 -5.75 11.77 14.20
CA TYR A 143 -5.09 12.40 15.35
C TYR A 143 -3.59 12.14 15.26
N PHE A 144 -2.81 13.18 15.02
CA PHE A 144 -1.38 13.04 14.80
C PHE A 144 -0.61 12.88 16.11
N MET A 145 0.24 11.84 16.18
CA MET A 145 1.12 11.53 17.30
C MET A 145 2.57 11.85 16.91
N PRO A 146 3.15 12.97 17.40
CA PRO A 146 4.52 13.36 17.04
C PRO A 146 5.55 12.34 17.55
N LEU A 147 6.26 11.74 16.61
CA LEU A 147 7.51 11.03 16.82
C LEU A 147 8.62 12.06 16.75
N LYS A 148 9.30 12.26 17.88
CA LYS A 148 10.38 13.21 18.00
C LYS A 148 11.70 12.47 18.11
N GLU A 149 12.79 13.13 17.74
CA GLU A 149 14.13 12.57 17.88
C GLU A 149 14.48 12.27 19.34
N GLU A 150 13.99 13.09 20.29
CA GLU A 150 14.25 12.89 21.72
C GLU A 150 13.49 11.71 22.38
N ASN A 151 12.56 11.06 21.67
CA ASN A 151 11.71 9.99 22.20
C ASN A 151 12.16 8.60 21.78
#